data_AF-A0A6P1QVU4-F1
#
_entry.id   AF-A0A6P1QVU4-F1
#
_cell.length_a   1.000
_cell.length_b   1.000
_cell.length_c   1.000
_cell.angle_alpha   90.00
_cell.angle_beta   90.00
_cell.angle_gamma   90.00
#
_symmetry.space_group_name_H-M   'P 1'
#
loop_
_entity.id
_entity.type
_entity.pdbx_description
1 polymer ?
#
loop_
_entity_poly.entity_id
_entity_poly.type
_entity_poly.pdbx_seq_one_letter_code
_entity_poly.pdbx_strand_id
1 'polypeptide(L)'
;MDTETGLYYYGARYYDPKVSIFVNVDPLAEKYPHTSPYTYVNNNPIMLVDPDGRDIIGVTRKDAQNFQQDIYRVLKDKKFEGVRALISIKGSKFNKIDVSALTKALENISVNTDEKAYIDMVANTINSKEIHKVEYLSGDFTSAEGATAFRDHMNKAQEGIGDMLLTPDGNFSSTFIDSQGGGLNVPTKDGSHSFISAIHKDDDRAITSGHELFGHGIPSAKKMNDKTNNSNAIRTDNLIRRLLGKPERDGSDHAGYNQGHITEPNELPMTK
;
A
#
# COMPACT_ATOMS: atom_id res chain seq x y z
N MET A 1 4.97 29.75 -9.89
CA MET A 1 3.91 30.65 -10.38
C MET A 1 4.53 31.56 -11.41
N ASP A 2 4.00 31.56 -12.62
CA ASP A 2 4.35 32.51 -13.67
C ASP A 2 3.84 33.91 -13.28
N THR A 3 4.72 34.90 -13.34
CA THR A 3 4.46 36.23 -12.80
C THR A 3 3.63 37.13 -13.72
N GLU A 4 3.53 36.82 -15.01
CA GLU A 4 2.74 37.60 -15.97
C GLU A 4 1.28 37.11 -16.01
N THR A 5 1.08 35.79 -15.91
CA THR A 5 -0.23 35.15 -16.06
C THR A 5 -0.86 34.76 -14.71
N GLY A 6 -0.07 34.60 -13.66
CA GLY A 6 -0.52 34.09 -12.37
C GLY A 6 -0.81 32.58 -12.35
N LEU A 7 -0.49 31.87 -13.43
CA LEU A 7 -0.68 30.43 -13.56
C LEU A 7 0.52 29.65 -13.00
N TYR A 8 0.31 28.40 -12.60
CA TYR A 8 1.40 27.49 -12.29
C TYR A 8 1.67 26.59 -13.49
N TYR A 9 2.89 26.60 -13.99
CA TYR A 9 3.31 25.64 -15.01
C TYR A 9 3.71 24.33 -14.36
N TYR A 10 3.00 23.26 -14.72
CA TYR A 10 3.24 21.91 -14.21
C TYR A 10 4.04 21.04 -15.21
N GLY A 11 4.44 21.58 -16.36
CA GLY A 11 5.16 20.84 -17.39
C GLY A 11 4.24 20.50 -18.56
N ALA A 12 3.23 19.67 -18.36
CA ALA A 12 2.30 19.33 -19.43
C ALA A 12 1.08 20.26 -19.52
N ARG A 13 0.74 20.93 -18.41
CA ARG A 13 -0.41 21.84 -18.31
C ARG A 13 -0.07 23.06 -17.47
N TYR A 14 -0.81 24.14 -17.70
CA TYR A 14 -0.88 25.27 -16.81
C TYR A 14 -2.09 25.14 -15.87
N TYR A 15 -1.89 25.41 -14.59
CA TYR A 15 -2.92 25.37 -13.55
C TYR A 15 -3.27 26.79 -13.10
N ASP A 16 -4.57 27.11 -13.09
CA ASP A 16 -5.09 28.35 -12.52
C ASP A 16 -5.52 28.13 -11.06
N PRO A 17 -4.78 28.69 -10.09
CA PRO A 17 -5.10 28.51 -8.67
C PRO A 17 -6.37 29.25 -8.23
N LYS A 18 -6.84 30.27 -8.97
CA LYS A 18 -8.02 31.07 -8.60
C LYS A 18 -9.31 30.28 -8.80
N VAL A 19 -9.36 29.48 -9.86
CA VAL A 19 -10.51 28.62 -10.21
C VAL A 19 -10.27 27.14 -9.96
N SER A 20 -9.04 26.77 -9.56
CA SER A 20 -8.64 25.40 -9.20
C SER A 20 -8.79 24.37 -10.31
N ILE A 21 -8.45 24.75 -11.54
CA ILE A 21 -8.46 23.86 -12.71
C ILE A 21 -7.18 24.00 -13.53
N PHE A 22 -6.85 22.98 -14.31
CA PHE A 22 -5.93 23.14 -15.42
C PHE A 22 -6.61 23.95 -16.54
N VAL A 23 -5.87 24.85 -17.18
CA VAL A 23 -6.37 25.65 -18.32
C VAL A 23 -6.15 24.96 -19.67
N ASN A 24 -5.43 23.84 -19.66
CA ASN A 24 -5.22 22.96 -20.81
C ASN A 24 -5.94 21.63 -20.58
N VAL A 25 -6.41 21.02 -21.67
CA VAL A 25 -6.96 19.66 -21.65
C VAL A 25 -5.88 18.69 -21.17
N ASP A 26 -6.25 17.77 -20.26
CA ASP A 26 -5.40 16.65 -19.85
C ASP A 26 -4.88 15.87 -21.07
N PRO A 27 -3.56 15.77 -21.28
CA PRO A 27 -3.01 14.90 -22.32
C PRO A 27 -3.44 13.43 -22.14
N LEU A 28 -3.79 13.03 -20.93
CA LEU A 28 -4.33 11.73 -20.56
C LEU A 28 -5.83 11.81 -20.23
N ALA A 29 -6.58 12.71 -20.86
CA ALA A 29 -8.03 12.82 -20.63
C ALA A 29 -8.77 11.49 -20.82
N GLU A 30 -8.35 10.68 -21.79
CA GLU A 30 -8.95 9.37 -22.09
C GLU A 30 -8.75 8.35 -20.96
N LYS A 31 -7.69 8.50 -20.16
CA LYS A 31 -7.44 7.69 -18.95
C LYS A 31 -8.48 7.95 -17.85
N TYR A 32 -9.10 9.12 -17.83
CA TYR A 32 -10.10 9.49 -16.82
C TYR A 32 -11.44 9.85 -17.46
N PRO A 33 -12.13 8.88 -18.10
CA PRO A 33 -13.35 9.15 -18.88
C PRO A 33 -14.50 9.70 -18.01
N HIS A 34 -14.42 9.48 -16.69
CA HIS A 34 -15.40 9.93 -15.71
C HIS A 34 -15.02 11.25 -15.01
N THR A 35 -13.87 11.83 -15.36
CA THR A 35 -13.36 13.07 -14.77
C THR A 35 -13.22 14.14 -15.85
N SER A 36 -13.54 15.40 -15.55
CA SER A 36 -13.33 16.48 -16.51
C SER A 36 -11.83 16.60 -16.83
N PRO A 37 -11.43 16.79 -18.10
CA PRO A 37 -10.02 16.87 -18.51
C PRO A 37 -9.30 18.13 -17.99
N TYR A 38 -10.03 19.02 -17.33
CA TYR A 38 -9.48 20.22 -16.70
C TYR A 38 -9.31 20.06 -15.19
N THR A 39 -9.73 18.92 -14.63
CA THR A 39 -9.73 18.71 -13.18
C THR A 39 -8.32 18.60 -12.63
N TYR A 40 -8.02 19.37 -11.59
CA TYR A 40 -6.79 19.17 -10.82
C TYR A 40 -6.99 18.00 -9.85
N VAL A 41 -6.17 16.95 -10.01
CA VAL A 41 -6.07 15.78 -9.11
C VAL A 41 -7.42 15.17 -8.69
N ASN A 42 -8.31 14.96 -9.66
CA ASN A 42 -9.65 14.42 -9.45
C ASN A 42 -10.46 15.14 -8.35
N ASN A 43 -10.30 16.47 -8.24
CA ASN A 43 -10.91 17.33 -7.21
C ASN A 43 -10.54 16.97 -5.77
N ASN A 44 -9.39 16.32 -5.55
CA ASN A 44 -8.91 15.97 -4.21
C ASN A 44 -7.51 16.53 -3.89
N PRO A 45 -7.30 17.87 -3.95
CA PRO A 45 -5.99 18.51 -3.79
C PRO A 45 -5.43 18.49 -2.37
N ILE A 46 -6.23 18.07 -1.39
CA ILE A 46 -5.76 17.86 -0.02
C ILE A 46 -4.92 16.59 0.06
N MET A 47 -5.27 15.58 -0.75
CA MET A 47 -4.75 14.22 -0.63
C MET A 47 -3.85 13.82 -1.80
N LEU A 48 -4.09 14.39 -2.98
CA LEU A 48 -3.47 14.00 -4.25
C LEU A 48 -2.63 15.14 -4.81
N VAL A 49 -1.59 14.77 -5.55
CA VAL A 49 -0.69 15.71 -6.23
C VAL A 49 -0.49 15.18 -7.66
N ASP A 50 -0.64 16.06 -8.65
CA ASP A 50 -0.27 15.82 -10.04
C ASP A 50 1.07 16.54 -10.26
N PRO A 51 2.22 15.84 -10.21
CA PRO A 51 3.53 16.50 -10.18
C PRO A 51 3.95 17.09 -11.52
N ASP A 52 3.44 16.58 -12.65
CA ASP A 52 3.87 16.98 -14.01
C ASP A 52 2.72 17.47 -14.91
N GLY A 53 1.52 17.60 -14.35
CA GLY A 53 0.32 18.01 -15.08
C GLY A 53 -0.18 16.92 -16.01
N ARG A 54 0.04 15.64 -15.72
CA ARG A 54 -0.46 14.52 -16.54
C ARG A 54 -1.15 13.44 -15.71
N ASP A 55 -0.63 13.14 -14.52
CA ASP A 55 -1.10 12.00 -13.74
C ASP A 55 -0.87 12.20 -12.24
N ILE A 56 -1.69 11.56 -11.42
CA ILE A 56 -1.44 11.41 -10.00
C ILE A 56 -0.34 10.34 -9.86
N ILE A 57 0.89 10.79 -9.58
CA ILE A 57 2.05 9.88 -9.52
C ILE A 57 2.22 9.33 -8.11
N GLY A 58 1.91 8.04 -7.96
CA GLY A 58 2.43 7.16 -6.92
C GLY A 58 1.79 7.25 -5.53
N VAL A 59 2.51 6.72 -4.54
CA VAL A 59 2.06 6.66 -3.15
C VAL A 59 2.02 8.06 -2.51
N THR A 60 0.88 8.38 -1.92
CA THR A 60 0.55 9.70 -1.37
C THR A 60 0.69 9.76 0.15
N ARG A 61 0.55 10.98 0.71
CA ARG A 61 0.41 11.15 2.16
C ARG A 61 -0.84 10.45 2.70
N LYS A 62 -1.91 10.34 1.89
CA LYS A 62 -3.14 9.66 2.30
C LYS A 62 -2.87 8.18 2.52
N ASP A 63 -2.09 7.55 1.66
CA ASP A 63 -1.75 6.14 1.80
C ASP A 63 -0.98 5.88 3.09
N ALA A 64 0.04 6.70 3.38
CA ALA A 64 0.76 6.62 4.65
C ALA A 64 -0.16 6.83 5.87
N GLN A 65 -1.12 7.75 5.79
CA GLN A 65 -2.13 7.95 6.84
C GLN A 65 -3.05 6.74 6.99
N ASN A 66 -3.54 6.17 5.89
CA ASN A 66 -4.41 5.00 5.92
C ASN A 66 -3.69 3.81 6.55
N PHE A 67 -2.44 3.55 6.16
CA PHE A 67 -1.63 2.48 6.75
C PHE A 67 -1.33 2.72 8.23
N GLN A 68 -1.06 3.96 8.62
CA GLN A 68 -0.92 4.33 10.04
C GLN A 68 -2.21 4.04 10.81
N GLN A 69 -3.38 4.37 10.26
CA GLN A 69 -4.67 4.07 10.89
C GLN A 69 -4.92 2.56 10.99
N ASP A 70 -4.51 1.79 9.99
CA ASP A 70 -4.62 0.33 10.02
C ASP A 70 -3.74 -0.26 11.14
N ILE A 71 -2.51 0.23 11.31
CA ILE A 71 -1.67 -0.14 12.46
C ILE A 71 -2.33 0.23 13.79
N TYR A 72 -2.88 1.45 13.89
CA TYR A 72 -3.54 1.91 15.11
C TYR A 72 -4.77 1.09 15.46
N ARG A 73 -5.45 0.57 14.44
CA ARG A 73 -6.61 -0.29 14.59
C ARG A 73 -6.25 -1.66 15.14
N VAL A 74 -5.17 -2.26 14.67
CA VAL A 74 -4.63 -3.51 15.24
C VAL A 74 -4.12 -3.28 16.66
N LEU A 75 -3.41 -2.18 16.89
CA LEU A 75 -2.91 -1.77 18.20
C LEU A 75 -3.91 -0.86 18.93
N LYS A 76 -5.22 -1.15 18.90
CA LYS A 76 -6.26 -0.24 19.46
C LYS A 76 -6.22 -0.06 20.97
N ASP A 77 -5.67 -1.04 21.70
CA ASP A 77 -5.62 -1.01 23.16
C ASP A 77 -4.88 0.24 23.66
N LYS A 78 -5.38 0.84 24.75
CA LYS A 78 -4.80 2.02 25.37
C LYS A 78 -3.33 1.81 25.76
N LYS A 79 -2.95 0.59 26.16
CA LYS A 79 -1.56 0.27 26.54
C LYS A 79 -0.54 0.56 25.43
N PHE A 80 -0.98 0.59 24.16
CA PHE A 80 -0.12 0.88 23.01
C PHE A 80 -0.07 2.36 22.60
N GLU A 81 -0.62 3.29 23.37
CA GLU A 81 -0.53 4.74 23.08
C GLU A 81 0.92 5.20 22.83
N GLY A 82 1.86 4.74 23.67
CA GLY A 82 3.29 5.06 23.52
C GLY A 82 3.91 4.52 22.22
N VAL A 83 3.53 3.31 21.81
CA VAL A 83 3.99 2.72 20.53
C VAL A 83 3.42 3.50 19.35
N ARG A 84 2.11 3.80 19.37
CA ARG A 84 1.44 4.56 18.31
C ARG A 84 2.05 5.96 18.13
N ALA A 85 2.45 6.60 19.21
CA ALA A 85 3.08 7.93 19.18
C ALA A 85 4.44 7.95 18.43
N LEU A 86 5.15 6.82 18.36
CA LEU A 86 6.41 6.70 17.63
C LEU A 86 6.21 6.53 16.12
N ILE A 87 5.04 6.04 15.70
CA ILE A 87 4.70 5.82 14.30
C ILE A 87 4.26 7.15 13.70
N SER A 88 5.22 7.92 13.18
CA SER A 88 4.98 9.24 12.62
C SER A 88 5.25 9.28 11.11
N ILE A 89 4.53 10.16 10.41
CA ILE A 89 4.61 10.31 8.96
C ILE A 89 5.16 11.68 8.56
N LYS A 90 5.93 11.74 7.48
CA LYS A 90 6.41 12.97 6.81
C LYS A 90 6.19 12.84 5.31
N GLY A 91 5.22 13.60 4.77
CA GLY A 91 4.77 13.42 3.39
C GLY A 91 4.14 12.03 3.22
N SER A 92 4.57 11.28 2.20
CA SER A 92 4.13 9.91 1.92
C SER A 92 4.96 8.82 2.61
N LYS A 93 5.82 9.17 3.59
CA LYS A 93 6.75 8.23 4.23
C LYS A 93 6.58 8.19 5.74
N PHE A 94 6.89 7.03 6.34
CA PHE A 94 7.08 6.91 7.78
C PHE A 94 8.47 7.40 8.17
N ASN A 95 8.57 8.08 9.32
CA ASN A 95 9.86 8.34 9.95
C ASN A 95 10.36 7.06 10.61
N LYS A 96 11.69 6.88 10.65
CA LYS A 96 12.30 5.77 11.39
C LYS A 96 11.87 5.80 12.86
N ILE A 97 11.60 4.62 13.39
CA ILE A 97 11.27 4.42 14.80
C ILE A 97 12.57 4.31 15.58
N ASP A 98 12.74 5.18 16.57
CA ASP A 98 13.84 5.09 17.53
C ASP A 98 13.65 3.82 18.38
N VAL A 99 14.62 2.91 18.28
CA VAL A 99 14.58 1.60 18.97
C VAL A 99 14.59 1.78 20.48
N SER A 100 15.34 2.76 21.01
CA SER A 100 15.40 3.02 22.45
C SER A 100 14.08 3.58 22.98
N ALA A 101 13.42 4.43 22.18
CA ALA A 101 12.10 4.94 22.51
C ALA A 101 11.03 3.84 22.45
N LEU A 102 11.12 2.94 21.46
CA LEU A 102 10.25 1.77 21.37
C LEU A 102 10.43 0.83 22.57
N THR A 103 11.66 0.53 22.98
CA THR A 103 11.93 -0.26 24.18
C THR A 103 11.26 0.36 25.41
N LYS A 104 11.46 1.67 25.65
CA LYS A 104 10.83 2.39 26.76
C LYS A 104 9.30 2.38 26.70
N ALA A 105 8.71 2.48 25.51
CA ALA A 105 7.27 2.43 25.33
C ALA A 105 6.69 1.04 25.69
N LEU A 106 7.50 -0.01 25.62
CA LEU A 106 7.10 -1.39 25.93
C LEU A 106 7.47 -1.83 27.36
N GLU A 107 8.43 -1.16 28.03
CA GLU A 107 8.97 -1.54 29.34
C GLU A 107 7.91 -1.71 30.44
N ASN A 108 6.85 -0.91 30.41
CA ASN A 108 5.85 -0.85 31.49
C ASN A 108 4.49 -1.44 31.11
N ILE A 109 4.41 -2.20 30.03
CA ILE A 109 3.16 -2.85 29.59
C ILE A 109 3.36 -4.35 29.42
N SER A 110 2.32 -5.13 29.71
CA SER A 110 2.31 -6.56 29.38
C SER A 110 2.03 -6.73 27.89
N VAL A 111 2.95 -7.38 27.19
CA VAL A 111 2.90 -7.64 25.74
C VAL A 111 2.92 -9.15 25.54
N ASN A 112 1.89 -9.69 24.91
CA ASN A 112 1.86 -11.11 24.56
C ASN A 112 2.66 -11.38 23.26
N THR A 113 2.79 -12.65 22.91
CA THR A 113 3.57 -13.08 21.74
C THR A 113 3.08 -12.48 20.42
N ASP A 114 1.76 -12.45 20.19
CA ASP A 114 1.17 -11.89 18.97
C ASP A 114 1.38 -10.38 18.89
N GLU A 115 1.13 -9.67 19.99
CA GLU A 115 1.32 -8.23 20.08
C GLU A 115 2.79 -7.87 19.81
N LYS A 116 3.73 -8.64 20.37
CA LYS A 116 5.16 -8.45 20.14
C LYS A 116 5.53 -8.72 18.68
N ALA A 117 5.00 -9.79 18.09
CA ALA A 117 5.27 -10.13 16.69
C ALA A 117 4.79 -9.01 15.74
N TYR A 118 3.59 -8.49 15.95
CA TYR A 118 3.05 -7.41 15.13
C TYR A 118 3.82 -6.10 15.29
N ILE A 119 4.17 -5.72 16.54
CA ILE A 119 4.98 -4.53 16.81
C ILE A 119 6.37 -4.65 16.16
N ASP A 120 7.00 -5.82 16.24
CA ASP A 120 8.27 -6.08 15.57
C ASP A 120 8.15 -5.95 14.05
N MET A 121 7.10 -6.52 13.44
CA MET A 121 6.86 -6.40 11.98
C MET A 121 6.73 -4.93 11.57
N VAL A 122 5.93 -4.14 12.28
CA VAL A 122 5.76 -2.70 12.01
C VAL A 122 7.10 -1.98 12.13
N ALA A 123 7.82 -2.16 13.24
CA ALA A 123 9.06 -1.45 13.50
C ALA A 123 10.18 -1.84 12.52
N ASN A 124 10.32 -3.13 12.22
CA ASN A 124 11.34 -3.62 11.28
C ASN A 124 11.03 -3.18 9.85
N THR A 125 9.76 -3.17 9.44
CA THR A 125 9.37 -2.69 8.10
C THR A 125 9.65 -1.19 7.95
N ILE A 126 9.26 -0.37 8.94
CA ILE A 126 9.52 1.09 8.90
C ILE A 126 11.02 1.40 8.93
N ASN A 127 11.81 0.63 9.67
CA ASN A 127 13.26 0.82 9.78
C ASN A 127 14.06 0.11 8.69
N SER A 128 13.38 -0.63 7.80
CA SER A 128 14.00 -1.41 6.73
C SER A 128 14.79 -0.52 5.77
N LYS A 129 15.78 -1.12 5.11
CA LYS A 129 16.44 -0.51 3.96
C LYS A 129 15.59 -0.67 2.68
N GLU A 130 14.70 -1.66 2.70
CA GLU A 130 13.89 -2.05 1.55
C GLU A 130 12.69 -1.12 1.48
N ILE A 131 12.34 -0.69 0.27
CA ILE A 131 11.29 0.29 0.03
C ILE A 131 9.99 -0.46 -0.18
N HIS A 132 9.12 -0.40 0.81
CA HIS A 132 7.77 -0.91 0.71
C HIS A 132 6.77 0.21 0.46
N LYS A 133 6.08 0.13 -0.68
CA LYS A 133 5.02 1.04 -1.07
C LYS A 133 3.67 0.38 -0.80
N VAL A 134 2.74 1.15 -0.24
CA VAL A 134 1.35 0.72 -0.05
C VAL A 134 0.47 1.76 -0.72
N GLU A 135 -0.37 1.34 -1.64
CA GLU A 135 -1.25 2.18 -2.43
C GLU A 135 -2.71 1.80 -2.15
N TYR A 136 -3.48 2.72 -1.59
CA TYR A 136 -4.90 2.52 -1.33
C TYR A 136 -5.70 3.06 -2.52
N LEU A 137 -6.40 2.16 -3.19
CA LEU A 137 -7.17 2.49 -4.37
C LEU A 137 -8.46 3.21 -3.99
N SER A 138 -8.86 4.19 -4.79
CA SER A 138 -10.12 4.93 -4.61
C SER A 138 -10.90 5.13 -5.92
N GLY A 139 -10.45 4.51 -7.01
CA GLY A 139 -11.06 4.62 -8.34
C GLY A 139 -10.79 3.37 -9.18
N ASP A 140 -10.99 3.49 -10.49
CA ASP A 140 -10.98 2.35 -11.42
C ASP A 140 -9.58 1.84 -11.78
N PHE A 141 -8.55 2.62 -11.46
CA PHE A 141 -7.17 2.34 -11.83
C PHE A 141 -6.19 2.62 -10.69
N THR A 142 -5.03 1.97 -10.75
CA THR A 142 -3.87 2.32 -9.92
C THR A 142 -3.19 3.59 -10.45
N SER A 143 -2.28 4.13 -9.65
CA SER A 143 -1.30 5.11 -10.06
C SER A 143 -0.41 4.59 -11.19
N ALA A 144 0.21 5.49 -11.97
CA ALA A 144 1.19 5.11 -12.99
C ALA A 144 2.41 4.37 -12.40
N GLU A 145 2.84 4.74 -11.19
CA GLU A 145 3.92 4.06 -10.49
C GLU A 145 3.54 2.62 -10.16
N GLY A 146 2.33 2.40 -9.65
CA GLY A 146 1.78 1.08 -9.38
C GLY A 146 1.62 0.24 -10.64
N ALA A 147 1.05 0.81 -11.70
CA ALA A 147 0.88 0.13 -12.99
C ALA A 147 2.23 -0.30 -13.57
N THR A 148 3.25 0.57 -13.48
CA THR A 148 4.63 0.27 -13.89
C THR A 148 5.22 -0.86 -13.06
N ALA A 149 5.08 -0.81 -11.73
CA ALA A 149 5.57 -1.86 -10.84
C ALA A 149 4.95 -3.23 -11.16
N PHE A 150 3.64 -3.27 -11.40
CA PHE A 150 2.93 -4.49 -11.79
C PHE A 150 3.41 -5.00 -13.15
N ARG A 151 3.39 -4.16 -14.18
CA ARG A 151 3.83 -4.51 -15.55
C ARG A 151 5.25 -5.07 -15.54
N ASP A 152 6.18 -4.36 -14.90
CA ASP A 152 7.59 -4.76 -14.86
C ASP A 152 7.80 -6.09 -14.12
N HIS A 153 6.98 -6.37 -13.10
CA HIS A 153 7.00 -7.66 -12.43
C HIS A 153 6.48 -8.78 -13.34
N MET A 154 5.31 -8.59 -13.96
CA MET A 154 4.70 -9.59 -14.84
C MET A 154 5.58 -9.89 -16.07
N ASN A 155 6.22 -8.87 -16.64
CA ASN A 155 7.14 -9.03 -17.76
C ASN A 155 8.42 -9.81 -17.41
N LYS A 156 8.81 -9.85 -16.12
CA LYS A 156 9.91 -10.73 -15.67
C LYS A 156 9.49 -12.19 -15.59
N ALA A 157 8.22 -12.47 -15.30
CA ALA A 157 7.70 -13.84 -15.30
C ALA A 157 7.55 -14.35 -16.74
N GLN A 158 7.01 -13.52 -17.63
CA GLN A 158 6.96 -13.77 -19.06
C GLN A 158 6.88 -12.45 -19.83
N GLU A 159 7.80 -12.26 -20.78
CA GLU A 159 7.89 -11.05 -21.58
C GLU A 159 6.55 -10.73 -22.28
N GLY A 160 6.10 -9.48 -22.14
CA GLY A 160 4.88 -8.95 -22.75
C GLY A 160 3.57 -9.20 -21.98
N ILE A 161 3.54 -10.10 -20.98
CA ILE A 161 2.31 -10.34 -20.20
C ILE A 161 1.88 -9.09 -19.43
N GLY A 162 2.83 -8.35 -18.86
CA GLY A 162 2.53 -7.12 -18.13
C GLY A 162 1.86 -6.09 -19.02
N ASP A 163 2.36 -5.90 -20.23
CA ASP A 163 1.78 -4.93 -21.18
C ASP A 163 0.36 -5.33 -21.60
N MET A 164 0.09 -6.63 -21.76
CA MET A 164 -1.24 -7.14 -22.09
C MET A 164 -2.27 -6.98 -20.97
N LEU A 165 -1.81 -6.87 -19.72
CA LEU A 165 -2.68 -6.73 -18.53
C LEU A 165 -2.96 -5.26 -18.18
N LEU A 166 -2.29 -4.32 -18.84
CA LEU A 166 -2.59 -2.90 -18.78
C LEU A 166 -3.53 -2.52 -19.93
N THR A 167 -4.29 -1.45 -19.73
CA THR A 167 -4.99 -0.76 -20.83
C THR A 167 -3.98 -0.21 -21.85
N PRO A 168 -4.40 0.11 -23.09
CA PRO A 168 -3.52 0.73 -24.09
C PRO A 168 -2.81 2.00 -23.59
N ASP A 169 -3.44 2.74 -22.69
CA ASP A 169 -2.89 3.96 -22.08
C ASP A 169 -1.96 3.68 -20.87
N GLY A 170 -1.66 2.41 -20.60
CA GLY A 170 -0.74 1.99 -19.54
C GLY A 170 -1.38 1.93 -18.14
N ASN A 171 -2.71 1.93 -18.04
CA ASN A 171 -3.40 1.88 -16.74
C ASN A 171 -3.66 0.44 -16.29
N PHE A 172 -3.47 0.18 -15.01
CA PHE A 172 -3.78 -1.10 -14.38
C PHE A 172 -5.07 -0.99 -13.57
N SER A 173 -6.03 -1.90 -13.79
CA SER A 173 -7.39 -1.80 -13.27
C SER A 173 -7.50 -2.25 -11.80
N SER A 174 -8.20 -1.47 -10.99
CA SER A 174 -8.55 -1.84 -9.61
C SER A 174 -9.45 -3.06 -9.55
N THR A 175 -10.34 -3.26 -10.53
CA THR A 175 -11.20 -4.45 -10.65
C THR A 175 -10.40 -5.75 -10.73
N PHE A 176 -9.22 -5.72 -11.35
CA PHE A 176 -8.33 -6.89 -11.35
C PHE A 176 -7.89 -7.23 -9.92
N ILE A 177 -7.50 -6.22 -9.14
CA ILE A 177 -7.08 -6.38 -7.74
C ILE A 177 -8.26 -6.84 -6.86
N ASP A 178 -9.47 -6.32 -7.12
CA ASP A 178 -10.69 -6.79 -6.46
C ASP A 178 -10.94 -8.28 -6.71
N SER A 179 -10.72 -8.73 -7.96
CA SER A 179 -10.85 -10.14 -8.33
C SER A 179 -9.85 -11.07 -7.64
N GLN A 180 -8.72 -10.52 -7.15
CA GLN A 180 -7.71 -11.25 -6.38
C GLN A 180 -8.00 -11.24 -4.86
N GLY A 181 -9.19 -10.80 -4.45
CA GLY A 181 -9.58 -10.71 -3.05
C GLY A 181 -9.35 -9.32 -2.43
N GLY A 182 -9.17 -8.28 -3.25
CA GLY A 182 -9.08 -6.88 -2.80
C GLY A 182 -7.70 -6.45 -2.32
N GLY A 183 -6.68 -7.27 -2.55
CA GLY A 183 -5.27 -6.98 -2.27
C GLY A 183 -4.39 -7.59 -3.35
N LEU A 184 -3.24 -6.97 -3.60
CA LEU A 184 -2.21 -7.52 -4.46
C LEU A 184 -0.84 -6.98 -4.05
N ASN A 185 0.20 -7.80 -4.09
CA ASN A 185 1.58 -7.37 -3.91
C ASN A 185 2.44 -7.77 -5.10
N VAL A 186 3.33 -6.86 -5.52
CA VAL A 186 4.36 -7.16 -6.51
C VAL A 186 5.77 -6.82 -5.99
N PRO A 187 6.77 -7.68 -6.22
CA PRO A 187 8.17 -7.35 -5.96
C PRO A 187 8.64 -6.20 -6.86
N THR A 188 9.39 -5.27 -6.29
CA THR A 188 10.08 -4.21 -7.04
C THR A 188 11.59 -4.42 -6.99
N LYS A 189 12.36 -3.54 -7.66
CA LYS A 189 13.82 -3.62 -7.64
C LYS A 189 14.40 -3.50 -6.23
N ASP A 190 13.83 -2.61 -5.42
CA ASP A 190 14.36 -2.21 -4.12
C ASP A 190 13.42 -2.55 -2.95
N GLY A 191 12.39 -3.38 -3.18
CA GLY A 191 11.42 -3.78 -2.17
C GLY A 191 10.12 -4.36 -2.76
N SER A 192 8.97 -3.77 -2.43
CA SER A 192 7.66 -4.24 -2.90
C SER A 192 6.65 -3.11 -3.08
N HIS A 193 5.61 -3.36 -3.88
CA HIS A 193 4.45 -2.47 -4.04
C HIS A 193 3.18 -3.25 -3.74
N SER A 194 2.46 -2.84 -2.70
CA SER A 194 1.19 -3.42 -2.26
C SER A 194 0.03 -2.52 -2.68
N PHE A 195 -1.02 -3.11 -3.22
CA PHE A 195 -2.25 -2.44 -3.59
C PHE A 195 -3.37 -2.91 -2.66
N ILE A 196 -4.11 -1.96 -2.09
CA ILE A 196 -5.22 -2.23 -1.18
C ILE A 196 -6.48 -1.64 -1.79
N SER A 197 -7.46 -2.50 -2.09
CA SER A 197 -8.72 -2.08 -2.70
C SER A 197 -9.62 -1.32 -1.72
N ALA A 198 -10.45 -0.44 -2.29
CA ALA A 198 -11.54 0.25 -1.60
C ALA A 198 -12.68 -0.69 -1.15
N ILE A 199 -12.75 -1.93 -1.65
CA ILE A 199 -13.80 -2.88 -1.24
C ILE A 199 -13.68 -3.26 0.25
N HIS A 200 -12.46 -3.23 0.79
CA HIS A 200 -12.19 -3.50 2.19
C HIS A 200 -12.20 -2.23 3.02
N LYS A 201 -12.86 -2.29 4.18
CA LYS A 201 -12.93 -1.18 5.13
C LYS A 201 -12.59 -1.68 6.51
N ASP A 202 -12.30 -0.72 7.40
CA ASP A 202 -12.22 -1.00 8.83
C ASP A 202 -11.21 -2.12 9.16
N ASP A 203 -11.62 -3.11 9.95
CA ASP A 203 -10.75 -4.21 10.35
C ASP A 203 -10.29 -5.04 9.14
N ASP A 204 -11.17 -5.22 8.14
CA ASP A 204 -10.86 -6.02 6.95
C ASP A 204 -9.80 -5.32 6.09
N ARG A 205 -9.84 -3.99 6.01
CA ARG A 205 -8.77 -3.20 5.38
C ARG A 205 -7.44 -3.35 6.13
N ALA A 206 -7.46 -3.33 7.46
CA ALA A 206 -6.24 -3.48 8.26
C ALA A 206 -5.62 -4.88 8.09
N ILE A 207 -6.46 -5.91 8.00
CA ILE A 207 -6.08 -7.28 7.67
C ILE A 207 -5.43 -7.34 6.28
N THR A 208 -6.11 -6.86 5.24
CA THR A 208 -5.58 -6.87 3.87
C THR A 208 -4.28 -6.07 3.78
N SER A 209 -4.20 -4.92 4.43
CA SER A 209 -2.98 -4.09 4.44
C SER A 209 -1.79 -4.81 5.04
N GLY A 210 -1.99 -5.51 6.16
CA GLY A 210 -0.92 -6.31 6.76
C GLY A 210 -0.59 -7.55 5.93
N HIS A 211 -1.59 -8.23 5.38
CA HIS A 211 -1.43 -9.38 4.49
C HIS A 211 -0.59 -9.03 3.27
N GLU A 212 -0.92 -7.95 2.55
CA GLU A 212 -0.17 -7.55 1.36
C GLU A 212 1.22 -7.00 1.69
N LEU A 213 1.34 -6.16 2.73
CA LEU A 213 2.63 -5.56 3.05
C LEU A 213 3.56 -6.51 3.80
N PHE A 214 3.14 -6.97 4.98
CA PHE A 214 4.00 -7.79 5.83
C PHE A 214 3.99 -9.25 5.39
N GLY A 215 2.83 -9.73 4.94
CA GLY A 215 2.64 -11.11 4.50
C GLY A 215 3.34 -11.40 3.17
N HIS A 216 3.07 -10.61 2.14
CA HIS A 216 3.69 -10.74 0.82
C HIS A 216 4.90 -9.83 0.61
N GLY A 217 4.79 -8.55 0.93
CA GLY A 217 5.81 -7.54 0.62
C GLY A 217 7.18 -7.81 1.26
N ILE A 218 7.23 -8.24 2.52
CA ILE A 218 8.51 -8.58 3.18
C ILE A 218 9.18 -9.79 2.50
N PRO A 219 8.54 -10.96 2.34
CA PRO A 219 9.15 -12.07 1.61
C PRO A 219 9.50 -11.73 0.16
N SER A 220 8.68 -10.94 -0.54
CA SER A 220 8.95 -10.46 -1.90
C SER A 220 10.23 -9.63 -2.00
N ALA A 221 10.42 -8.66 -1.10
CA ALA A 221 11.64 -7.84 -1.03
C ALA A 221 12.89 -8.71 -0.75
N LYS A 222 12.71 -9.80 0.01
CA LYS A 222 13.74 -10.79 0.31
C LYS A 222 13.94 -11.87 -0.75
N LYS A 223 13.18 -11.82 -1.86
CA LYS A 223 13.21 -12.80 -2.95
C LYS A 223 12.99 -14.24 -2.46
N MET A 224 12.12 -14.41 -1.47
CA MET A 224 11.73 -15.73 -0.98
C MET A 224 10.82 -16.43 -1.98
N ASN A 225 10.81 -17.77 -1.93
CA ASN A 225 9.98 -18.58 -2.83
C ASN A 225 8.48 -18.46 -2.52
N ASP A 226 7.66 -18.86 -3.49
CA ASP A 226 6.19 -18.78 -3.41
C ASP A 226 5.62 -19.51 -2.20
N LYS A 227 6.17 -20.68 -1.83
CA LYS A 227 5.71 -21.41 -0.65
C LYS A 227 5.86 -20.58 0.62
N THR A 228 7.04 -20.01 0.84
CA THR A 228 7.34 -19.18 2.02
C THR A 228 6.48 -17.91 2.01
N ASN A 229 6.36 -17.29 0.83
CA ASN A 229 5.63 -16.06 0.62
C ASN A 229 4.12 -16.23 0.92
N ASN A 230 3.47 -17.24 0.32
CA ASN A 230 2.05 -17.53 0.56
C ASN A 230 1.77 -18.01 2.00
N SER A 231 2.61 -18.88 2.57
CA SER A 231 2.48 -19.28 3.99
C SER A 231 2.58 -18.06 4.93
N ASN A 232 3.54 -17.16 4.69
CA ASN A 232 3.73 -15.97 5.51
C ASN A 232 2.54 -15.01 5.42
N ALA A 233 1.89 -14.92 4.26
CA ALA A 233 0.71 -14.10 4.05
C ALA A 233 -0.49 -14.57 4.90
N ILE A 234 -0.76 -15.88 4.94
CA ILE A 234 -1.82 -16.44 5.78
C ILE A 234 -1.50 -16.34 7.27
N ARG A 235 -0.25 -16.60 7.67
CA ARG A 235 0.20 -16.43 9.06
C ARG A 235 0.06 -14.97 9.53
N THR A 236 0.37 -14.02 8.64
CA THR A 236 0.20 -12.59 8.91
C THR A 236 -1.28 -12.22 9.06
N ASP A 237 -2.13 -12.72 8.17
CA ASP A 237 -3.58 -12.53 8.25
C ASP A 237 -4.11 -13.06 9.60
N ASN A 238 -3.76 -14.29 9.96
CA ASN A 238 -4.19 -14.89 11.23
C ASN A 238 -3.65 -14.17 12.47
N LEU A 239 -2.40 -13.70 12.44
CA LEU A 239 -1.87 -12.84 13.51
C LEU A 239 -2.75 -11.60 13.73
N ILE A 240 -3.10 -10.90 12.65
CA ILE A 240 -3.90 -9.67 12.74
C ILE A 240 -5.34 -9.99 13.15
N ARG A 241 -5.91 -11.09 12.63
CA ARG A 241 -7.24 -11.58 13.03
C ARG A 241 -7.31 -11.86 14.52
N ARG A 242 -6.33 -12.56 15.10
CA ARG A 242 -6.26 -12.82 16.54
C ARG A 242 -6.21 -11.52 17.35
N LEU A 243 -5.39 -10.55 16.94
CA LEU A 243 -5.29 -9.23 17.59
C LEU A 243 -6.59 -8.41 17.50
N LEU A 244 -7.36 -8.57 16.43
CA LEU A 244 -8.65 -7.91 16.25
C LEU A 244 -9.84 -8.69 16.83
N GLY A 245 -9.62 -9.92 17.31
CA GLY A 245 -10.68 -10.79 17.82
C GLY A 245 -11.57 -11.40 16.72
N LYS A 246 -11.01 -11.61 15.52
CA LYS A 246 -11.68 -12.24 14.38
C LYS A 246 -11.31 -13.72 14.25
N PRO A 247 -12.16 -14.53 13.60
CA PRO A 247 -11.82 -15.92 13.28
C PRO A 247 -10.61 -16.00 12.35
N GLU A 248 -9.71 -16.93 12.67
CA GLU A 248 -8.60 -17.36 11.81
C GLU A 248 -9.11 -18.10 10.57
N ARG A 249 -8.28 -18.17 9.52
CA ARG A 249 -8.55 -18.90 8.28
C ARG A 249 -7.44 -19.91 7.99
N ASP A 250 -7.78 -20.97 7.27
CA ASP A 250 -6.82 -22.00 6.84
C ASP A 250 -6.09 -21.64 5.54
N GLY A 251 -6.50 -20.58 4.86
CA GLY A 251 -5.95 -20.12 3.59
C GLY A 251 -6.50 -20.86 2.36
N SER A 252 -7.59 -21.62 2.49
CA SER A 252 -8.24 -22.34 1.38
C SER A 252 -8.68 -21.44 0.21
N ASP A 253 -8.92 -20.17 0.51
CA ASP A 253 -9.30 -19.09 -0.40
C ASP A 253 -8.09 -18.26 -0.89
N HIS A 254 -6.87 -18.74 -0.68
CA HIS A 254 -5.63 -18.05 -1.05
C HIS A 254 -4.87 -18.73 -2.18
N ALA A 255 -4.16 -17.93 -2.98
CA ALA A 255 -3.24 -18.44 -4.00
C ALA A 255 -2.23 -19.42 -3.38
N GLY A 256 -1.94 -20.51 -4.09
CA GLY A 256 -1.01 -21.54 -3.62
C GLY A 256 -1.58 -22.57 -2.65
N TYR A 257 -2.82 -22.44 -2.17
CA TYR A 257 -3.45 -23.48 -1.34
C TYR A 257 -3.48 -24.84 -2.06
N ASN A 258 -4.01 -24.86 -3.27
CA ASN A 258 -4.07 -26.07 -4.11
C ASN A 258 -2.68 -26.59 -4.53
N GLN A 259 -1.63 -25.78 -4.36
CA GLN A 259 -0.23 -26.15 -4.62
C GLN A 259 0.50 -26.61 -3.35
N GLY A 260 -0.18 -26.68 -2.19
CA GLY A 260 0.43 -27.05 -0.91
C GLY A 260 1.39 -26.00 -0.36
N HIS A 261 1.25 -24.75 -0.80
CA HIS A 261 2.11 -23.65 -0.38
C HIS A 261 1.75 -23.08 0.99
N ILE A 262 0.52 -23.29 1.46
CA ILE A 262 0.07 -22.85 2.78
C ILE A 262 0.35 -23.95 3.80
N THR A 263 1.24 -23.67 4.76
CA THR A 263 1.66 -24.62 5.79
C THR A 263 1.68 -23.95 7.16
N GLU A 264 1.16 -24.64 8.18
CA GLU A 264 0.98 -24.14 9.56
C GLU A 264 0.38 -22.71 9.58
N PRO A 265 -0.88 -22.54 9.11
CA PRO A 265 -1.47 -21.20 8.90
C PRO A 265 -1.60 -20.39 10.21
N ASN A 266 -1.58 -21.04 11.36
CA ASN A 266 -1.76 -20.40 12.66
C ASN A 266 -0.43 -20.07 13.36
N GLU A 267 0.72 -20.45 12.79
CA GLU A 267 2.04 -20.04 13.28
C GLU A 267 2.24 -18.52 13.17
N LEU A 268 3.22 -17.99 13.89
CA LEU A 268 3.63 -16.61 13.73
C LEU A 268 4.24 -16.39 12.33
N PRO A 269 3.99 -15.23 11.71
CA PRO A 269 4.67 -14.83 10.49
C PRO A 269 6.12 -14.44 10.78
N MET A 270 6.88 -14.23 9.71
CA MET A 270 8.19 -13.63 9.75
C MET A 270 8.11 -12.18 10.24
N THR A 271 8.91 -11.86 11.25
CA THR A 271 8.97 -10.51 11.82
C THR A 271 10.14 -9.68 11.33
N LYS A 272 11.10 -10.29 10.62
CA LYS A 272 12.34 -9.67 10.16
C LYS A 272 12.67 -10.04 8.75
#